data_AF-A0A377TPW4-F1
#
_entry.id   AF-A0A377TPW4-F1
#
_cell.length_a   1.000
_cell.length_b   1.000
_cell.length_c   1.000
_cell.angle_alpha   90.00
_cell.angle_beta   90.00
_cell.angle_gamma   90.00
#
_symmetry.space_group_name_H-M   'P 1'
#
loop_
_entity.id
_entity.type
_entity.pdbx_description
1 polymer ?
#
loop_
_entity_poly.entity_id
_entity_poly.type
_entity_poly.pdbx_seq_one_letter_code
_entity_poly.pdbx_strand_id
1 'polypeptide(L)'
;MVWISDAALLTDAAANALLKTLEEPPENTWFFLACEEPARLLTTLRSRCRLHHLAPPSEPYALAWLEREVSLPQESLLTALRLCASAPAAALELLQEPLWTARSSCVRRWRYPGER
;
A
#
# COMPACT_ATOMS: atom_id res chain seq x y z
N MET A 1 14.33 -14.05 12.69
CA MET A 1 13.21 -13.50 11.89
C MET A 1 13.82 -12.71 10.73
N VAL A 2 13.35 -12.96 9.51
CA VAL A 2 13.80 -12.29 8.28
C VAL A 2 12.59 -11.59 7.67
N TRP A 3 12.72 -10.31 7.34
CA TRP A 3 11.67 -9.52 6.71
C TRP A 3 12.17 -8.95 5.38
N ILE A 4 11.43 -9.24 4.31
CA ILE A 4 11.61 -8.70 2.97
C ILE A 4 10.41 -7.77 2.71
N SER A 5 10.69 -6.47 2.61
CA SER A 5 9.67 -5.42 2.50
C SER A 5 8.96 -5.41 1.15
N ASP A 6 9.65 -5.77 0.08
CA ASP A 6 9.03 -5.98 -1.23
C ASP A 6 9.72 -7.12 -1.98
N ALA A 7 9.05 -8.27 -2.01
CA ALA A 7 9.53 -9.45 -2.72
C ALA A 7 9.45 -9.30 -4.25
N ALA A 8 8.69 -8.33 -4.78
CA ALA A 8 8.61 -8.09 -6.22
C ALA A 8 9.88 -7.41 -6.77
N LEU A 9 10.71 -6.81 -5.90
CA LEU A 9 12.00 -6.22 -6.28
C LEU A 9 13.15 -7.23 -6.31
N LEU A 10 12.91 -8.48 -5.88
CA LEU A 10 13.93 -9.52 -5.94
C LEU A 10 14.25 -9.83 -7.41
N THR A 11 15.55 -9.83 -7.72
CA THR A 11 16.02 -10.36 -9.00
C THR A 11 15.78 -11.87 -9.05
N ASP A 12 15.71 -12.44 -10.25
CA ASP A 12 15.55 -13.89 -10.41
C ASP A 12 16.63 -14.68 -9.67
N ALA A 13 17.88 -14.19 -9.66
CA ALA A 13 18.98 -14.82 -8.93
C ALA A 13 18.75 -14.77 -7.41
N ALA A 14 18.32 -13.63 -6.88
CA ALA A 14 18.04 -13.48 -5.44
C ALA A 14 16.85 -14.34 -5.01
N ALA A 15 15.77 -14.35 -5.79
CA ALA A 15 14.59 -15.17 -5.51
C ALA A 15 14.94 -16.66 -5.52
N ASN A 16 15.70 -17.14 -6.51
CA ASN A 16 16.14 -18.55 -6.58
C ASN A 16 17.09 -18.93 -5.44
N ALA A 17 17.96 -18.02 -4.99
CA ALA A 17 18.80 -18.25 -3.81
C ALA A 17 17.95 -18.39 -2.54
N LEU A 18 16.90 -17.57 -2.42
CA LEU A 18 15.97 -17.61 -1.29
C LEU A 18 15.14 -18.91 -1.26
N LEU A 19 14.77 -19.47 -2.42
CA LEU A 19 14.00 -20.71 -2.51
C LEU A 19 14.62 -21.84 -1.69
N LYS A 20 15.94 -22.05 -1.80
CA LYS A 20 16.64 -23.11 -1.04
C LYS A 20 16.48 -22.94 0.47
N THR A 21 16.48 -21.70 0.93
CA THR A 21 16.33 -21.39 2.36
C THR A 21 14.87 -21.50 2.83
N LEU A 22 13.91 -21.26 1.93
CA LEU A 22 12.48 -21.43 2.23
C LEU A 22 12.06 -22.90 2.27
N GLU A 23 12.73 -23.78 1.51
CA GLU A 23 12.47 -25.23 1.50
C GLU A 23 12.96 -25.91 2.77
N GLU A 24 14.17 -25.59 3.20
CA GLU A 24 14.79 -26.13 4.41
C GLU A 24 15.19 -24.97 5.32
N PRO A 25 14.21 -24.32 6.00
CA PRO A 25 14.50 -23.20 6.86
C PRO A 25 15.33 -23.67 8.07
N PRO A 26 16.33 -22.89 8.49
CA PRO A 26 17.05 -23.17 9.74
C PRO A 26 16.10 -23.20 10.93
N GLU A 27 16.42 -23.98 11.96
CA GLU A 27 15.60 -24.07 13.17
C GLU A 27 15.28 -22.69 13.75
N ASN A 28 14.04 -22.50 14.20
CA ASN A 28 13.54 -21.25 14.79
C ASN A 28 13.60 -20.01 13.87
N THR A 29 13.61 -20.19 12.54
CA THR A 29 13.61 -19.08 11.58
C THR A 29 12.22 -18.84 11.00
N TRP A 30 11.82 -17.56 10.97
CA TRP A 30 10.55 -17.10 10.40
C TRP A 30 10.82 -16.08 9.29
N PHE A 31 10.19 -16.28 8.14
CA PHE A 31 10.28 -15.40 6.97
C PHE A 31 8.97 -14.64 6.77
N PHE A 32 9.06 -13.32 6.64
CA PHE A 32 7.96 -12.46 6.26
C PHE A 32 8.31 -11.78 4.95
N LEU A 33 7.48 -12.00 3.93
CA LEU A 33 7.63 -11.40 2.62
C LEU A 33 6.39 -10.55 2.36
N ALA A 34 6.59 -9.26 2.12
CA ALA A 34 5.55 -8.37 1.67
C ALA A 34 5.64 -8.20 0.15
N CYS A 35 4.49 -8.10 -0.51
CA CYS A 35 4.37 -7.79 -1.93
C CYS A 35 3.02 -7.14 -2.19
N GLU A 36 2.97 -6.18 -3.10
CA GLU A 36 1.70 -5.55 -3.49
C GLU A 36 0.88 -6.46 -4.42
N GLU A 37 1.55 -7.10 -5.39
CA GLU A 37 0.89 -7.98 -6.37
C GLU A 37 1.50 -9.39 -6.36
N PRO A 38 0.88 -10.37 -5.66
CA PRO A 38 1.37 -11.75 -5.58
C PRO A 38 1.43 -12.48 -6.93
N ALA A 39 0.78 -11.95 -7.97
CA ALA A 39 0.81 -12.49 -9.32
C ALA A 39 2.14 -12.22 -10.04
N ARG A 40 2.87 -11.16 -9.65
CA ARG A 40 4.18 -10.82 -10.20
C ARG A 40 5.33 -11.65 -9.63
N LEU A 41 5.09 -12.33 -8.50
CA LEU A 41 6.08 -13.20 -7.88
C LEU A 41 6.25 -14.50 -8.69
N LEU A 42 7.46 -15.06 -8.65
CA LEU A 42 7.75 -16.37 -9.21
C LEU A 42 6.80 -17.42 -8.62
N THR A 43 6.20 -18.24 -9.48
CA THR A 43 5.27 -19.30 -9.09
C THR A 43 5.89 -20.28 -8.10
N THR A 44 7.19 -20.55 -8.24
CA THR A 44 7.99 -21.40 -7.33
C THR A 44 8.16 -20.80 -5.94
N LEU A 45 8.24 -19.48 -5.82
CA LEU A 45 8.32 -18.79 -4.53
C LEU A 45 6.95 -18.77 -3.86
N ARG A 46 5.90 -18.48 -4.65
CA ARG A 46 4.51 -18.45 -4.15
C ARG A 46 4.04 -19.80 -3.64
N SER A 47 4.44 -20.91 -4.27
CA SER A 47 4.02 -22.26 -3.84
C SER A 47 4.62 -22.69 -2.50
N ARG A 48 5.73 -22.09 -2.08
CA ARG A 48 6.43 -22.38 -0.81
C ARG A 48 6.08 -21.39 0.30
N CYS A 49 5.30 -20.35 -0.01
CA CYS A 49 4.85 -19.36 0.96
C CYS A 49 3.37 -19.54 1.28
N ARG A 50 2.99 -19.30 2.54
CA ARG A 50 1.58 -19.14 2.89
C ARG A 50 1.15 -17.72 2.57
N LEU A 51 0.23 -17.56 1.61
CA LEU A 51 -0.31 -16.25 1.27
C LEU A 51 -1.29 -15.78 2.37
N HIS A 52 -1.06 -14.60 2.90
CA HIS A 52 -2.00 -13.90 3.76
C HIS A 52 -2.39 -12.58 3.09
N HIS A 53 -3.65 -12.46 2.69
CA HIS A 53 -4.16 -11.25 2.05
C HIS A 53 -4.53 -10.22 3.11
N LEU A 54 -3.76 -9.13 3.17
CA LEU A 54 -4.04 -8.00 4.05
C LEU A 54 -5.07 -7.09 3.39
N ALA A 55 -6.35 -7.38 3.58
CA ALA A 55 -7.42 -6.56 3.05
C ALA A 55 -7.45 -5.18 3.74
N PRO A 56 -7.74 -4.10 3.01
CA PRO A 56 -7.98 -2.80 3.63
C PRO A 56 -9.18 -2.88 4.58
N PRO A 57 -9.23 -2.04 5.62
CA PRO A 57 -10.39 -1.93 6.49
C PRO A 57 -11.60 -1.39 5.70
N SER A 58 -12.79 -1.48 6.30
CA SER A 58 -14.00 -0.93 5.70
C SER A 58 -13.88 0.59 5.51
N GLU A 59 -14.46 1.13 4.44
CA GLU A 59 -14.41 2.58 4.12
C GLU A 59 -14.86 3.45 5.31
N PRO A 60 -15.94 3.13 6.06
CA PRO A 60 -16.33 3.90 7.24
C PRO A 60 -15.28 3.88 8.36
N TYR A 61 -14.60 2.75 8.57
CA TYR A 61 -13.54 2.63 9.58
C TYR A 61 -12.29 3.39 9.15
N ALA A 62 -11.89 3.27 7.88
CA ALA A 62 -10.76 3.98 7.31
C ALA A 62 -10.96 5.51 7.38
N LEU A 63 -12.18 5.97 7.10
CA LEU A 63 -12.55 7.38 7.21
C LEU A 63 -12.46 7.86 8.66
N ALA A 64 -13.07 7.14 9.61
CA ALA A 64 -13.03 7.49 11.03
C ALA A 64 -11.59 7.51 11.58
N TRP A 65 -10.70 6.67 11.05
CA TRP A 65 -9.28 6.73 11.36
C TRP A 65 -8.61 7.99 10.78
N LEU A 66 -8.83 8.30 9.50
CA LEU A 66 -8.26 9.50 8.87
C LEU A 66 -8.72 10.81 9.51
N GLU A 67 -9.99 10.91 9.90
CA GLU A 67 -10.55 12.08 10.59
C GLU A 67 -9.85 12.38 11.92
N ARG A 68 -9.23 11.36 12.54
CA ARG A 68 -8.42 11.53 13.76
C ARG A 68 -7.01 12.01 13.48
N GLU A 69 -6.45 11.64 12.33
CA GLU A 69 -5.06 11.97 11.97
C GLU A 69 -4.95 13.35 11.29
N VAL A 70 -5.96 13.74 10.50
CA VAL A 70 -5.94 14.99 9.72
C VAL A 70 -7.27 15.72 9.75
N SER A 71 -7.20 17.04 9.93
CA SER A 71 -8.36 17.93 9.89
C SER A 71 -8.58 18.48 8.47
N LEU A 72 -9.19 17.67 7.60
CA LEU A 72 -9.56 18.05 6.23
C LEU A 72 -11.05 17.76 5.96
N PRO A 73 -11.66 18.37 4.93
CA PRO A 73 -13.05 18.09 4.57
C PRO A 73 -13.25 16.61 4.24
N GLN A 74 -14.37 16.03 4.68
CA GLN A 74 -14.69 14.61 4.46
C GLN A 74 -14.62 14.21 2.98
N GLU A 75 -15.01 15.09 2.05
CA GLU A 75 -14.90 14.86 0.60
C GLU A 75 -13.44 14.60 0.17
N SER A 76 -12.49 15.33 0.75
CA SER A 76 -11.06 15.17 0.47
C SER A 76 -10.54 13.84 1.02
N LEU A 77 -10.94 13.47 2.24
CA LEU A 77 -10.56 12.21 2.87
C LEU A 77 -11.09 11.00 2.09
N LEU A 78 -12.37 11.01 1.73
CA LEU A 78 -12.99 9.96 0.91
C LEU A 78 -12.36 9.86 -0.47
N THR A 79 -12.03 11.01 -1.07
CA THR A 79 -11.33 11.02 -2.37
C THR A 79 -9.95 10.37 -2.25
N ALA A 80 -9.16 10.73 -1.24
CA ALA A 80 -7.85 10.13 -1.01
C ALA A 80 -7.94 8.62 -0.74
N LEU A 81 -8.88 8.18 0.11
CA LEU A 81 -9.12 6.76 0.38
C LEU A 81 -9.42 5.99 -0.90
N ARG A 82 -10.33 6.49 -1.74
CA ARG A 82 -10.72 5.81 -2.98
C ARG A 82 -9.59 5.75 -4.00
N LEU A 83 -8.74 6.77 -4.06
CA LEU A 83 -7.54 6.75 -4.91
C LEU A 83 -6.51 5.73 -4.44
N CYS A 84 -6.41 5.51 -3.13
CA CYS A 84 -5.48 4.57 -2.51
C CYS A 84 -6.12 3.20 -2.23
N ALA A 85 -7.16 2.79 -2.98
CA ALA A 85 -7.83 1.50 -2.82
C ALA A 85 -8.28 1.19 -1.37
N SER A 86 -8.79 2.21 -0.67
CA SER A 86 -9.21 2.17 0.74
C SER A 86 -8.09 1.88 1.74
N ALA A 87 -6.82 2.04 1.36
CA ALA A 87 -5.69 1.96 2.28
C ALA A 87 -5.53 3.28 3.05
N PRO A 88 -5.77 3.31 4.38
CA PRO A 88 -5.80 4.56 5.14
C PRO A 88 -4.41 5.21 5.29
N ALA A 89 -3.36 4.42 5.49
CA ALA A 89 -2.00 4.95 5.62
C ALA A 89 -1.49 5.60 4.33
N ALA A 90 -1.69 4.93 3.19
CA ALA A 90 -1.35 5.50 1.88
C ALA A 90 -2.16 6.76 1.56
N ALA A 91 -3.44 6.80 1.96
CA ALA A 91 -4.27 8.00 1.82
C ALA A 91 -3.74 9.15 2.68
N LEU A 92 -3.26 8.88 3.90
CA LEU A 92 -2.66 9.90 4.77
C LEU A 92 -1.38 10.48 4.14
N GLU A 93 -0.50 9.62 3.62
CA GLU A 93 0.71 10.05 2.91
C GLU A 93 0.36 10.92 1.69
N LEU A 94 -0.62 10.49 0.88
CA LEU A 94 -1.09 11.25 -0.28
C LEU A 94 -1.59 12.64 0.11
N LEU A 95 -2.31 12.77 1.24
CA LEU A 95 -2.83 14.05 1.72
C LEU A 95 -1.73 15.02 2.16
N GLN A 96 -0.57 14.50 2.57
CA GLN A 96 0.59 15.31 2.98
C GLN A 96 1.44 15.76 1.79
N GLU A 97 1.24 15.17 0.60
CA GLU A 97 2.04 15.50 -0.58
C GLU A 97 1.74 16.90 -1.16
N PRO A 98 2.75 17.62 -1.68
CA PRO A 98 2.54 18.90 -2.35
C PRO A 98 1.60 18.81 -3.55
N LEU A 99 1.61 17.66 -4.23
CA LEU A 99 0.74 17.36 -5.37
C LEU A 99 -0.74 17.38 -4.99
N TRP A 100 -1.09 17.01 -3.76
CA TRP A 100 -2.47 17.09 -3.28
C TRP A 100 -2.96 18.54 -3.21
N THR A 101 -2.12 19.43 -2.71
CA THR A 101 -2.43 20.87 -2.66
C THR A 101 -2.65 21.43 -4.06
N ALA A 102 -1.79 21.06 -5.03
CA ALA A 102 -1.94 21.46 -6.43
C ALA A 102 -3.24 20.92 -7.06
N ARG A 103 -3.62 19.66 -6.77
CA ARG A 103 -4.89 19.06 -7.18
C ARG A 103 -6.06 19.89 -6.64
N SER A 104 -6.08 20.22 -5.34
CA SER A 104 -7.17 21.00 -4.74
C SER A 104 -7.32 22.38 -5.36
N SER A 105 -6.21 23.08 -5.65
CA SER A 105 -6.22 24.35 -6.36
C SER A 105 -6.76 24.22 -7.79
N CYS A 106 -6.36 23.16 -8.50
CA CYS A 106 -6.86 22.88 -9.84
C CYS A 106 -8.36 22.60 -9.85
N VAL A 107 -8.84 21.70 -8.99
CA VAL A 107 -10.27 21.38 -8.86
C VAL A 107 -11.08 22.62 -8.52
N ARG A 108 -10.59 23.48 -7.61
CA ARG A 108 -11.26 24.75 -7.27
C ARG A 108 -11.33 25.70 -8.47
N ARG A 109 -10.23 25.85 -9.22
CA ARG A 109 -10.18 26.68 -10.43
C ARG A 109 -11.14 26.21 -11.52
N TRP A 110 -11.22 24.89 -11.72
CA TRP A 110 -12.14 24.30 -12.69
C TRP A 110 -13.61 24.41 -12.27
N ARG A 111 -13.89 24.31 -10.96
CA ARG A 111 -15.24 24.40 -10.41
C ARG A 111 -15.79 25.83 -10.40
N TYR A 112 -14.92 26.85 -10.39
CA TYR A 112 -15.28 28.27 -10.43
C TYR A 112 -14.36 29.06 -11.39
N PRO A 113 -14.59 28.99 -12.71
CA PRO A 113 -13.69 29.59 -13.71
C PRO A 113 -13.71 31.13 -13.78
N GLY A 114 -14.45 31.83 -12.91
CA GLY A 114 -14.80 33.25 -13.07
C GLY A 114 -14.34 34.25 -12.00
N GLU A 115 -13.73 33.84 -10.89
CA GLU A 115 -13.27 34.79 -9.85
C GLU A 115 -11.82 35.22 -10.10
N ARG A 116 -11.64 36.39 -10.70
CA ARG A 116 -10.41 37.19 -10.68
C ARG A 116 -10.72 38.58 -10.17
#